data_AF-M7TPV9-F1
#
_entry.id   AF-M7TPV9-F1
#
_cell.length_a   1.000
_cell.length_b   1.000
_cell.length_c   1.000
_cell.angle_alpha   90.00
_cell.angle_beta   90.00
_cell.angle_gamma   90.00
#
_symmetry.space_group_name_H-M   'P 1'
#
loop_
_entity.id
_entity.type
_entity.pdbx_description
1 polymer ?
#
loop_
_entity_poly.entity_id
_entity_poly.type
_entity_poly.pdbx_seq_one_letter_code
_entity_poly.pdbx_strand_id
1 'polypeptide(L)'
;MFPERVGNVVLDGVVSPEGFLTNYTSASVNHLDGIIASFFIYCHEAGQSECPYYTGSTPGDIHDRFNRSFAQLDARKAEAEGWSNATDIEAALLILKIGLLAVADTPLSLFSVLPEVLLDLESAIYTQDISTWVEQATEVFGATYENPEWSLGVLCSDQDNAWYNKTLEDLRPQLEELESQSILGEIWSRTMLGCLGWSIKATEIFSGPFGGDTATPILFVSNTYDPVTPIDNSISSAPNYKNAEILTIDGMGHTTSATANLCGYAKVAAYFQTNQMPGNDSFCPLETGPFGIILNGTLTENIMQAGLSDLH
;
A
#
# COMPACT_ATOMS: atom_id res chain seq x y z
N MET A 1 -22.35 -15.31 -8.25
CA MET A 1 -23.42 -16.22 -7.75
C MET A 1 -24.83 -15.78 -8.14
N PHE A 2 -25.21 -14.49 -8.04
CA PHE A 2 -26.56 -13.99 -8.38
C PHE A 2 -26.54 -12.82 -9.38
N PRO A 3 -26.04 -13.04 -10.61
CA PRO A 3 -25.82 -11.96 -11.57
C PRO A 3 -27.09 -11.16 -11.90
N GLU A 4 -28.26 -11.81 -11.88
CA GLU A 4 -29.57 -11.21 -12.16
C GLU A 4 -30.06 -10.26 -11.05
N ARG A 5 -29.41 -10.28 -9.88
CA ARG A 5 -29.76 -9.45 -8.71
C ARG A 5 -28.78 -8.29 -8.50
N VAL A 6 -27.80 -8.14 -9.38
CA VAL A 6 -26.81 -7.06 -9.31
C VAL A 6 -27.44 -5.76 -9.80
N GLY A 7 -27.70 -4.85 -8.87
CA GLY A 7 -28.01 -3.44 -9.15
C GLY A 7 -26.75 -2.65 -9.44
N ASN A 8 -26.72 -1.36 -9.08
CA ASN A 8 -25.49 -0.58 -9.15
C ASN A 8 -24.45 -1.07 -8.13
N VAL A 9 -23.28 -1.48 -8.61
CA VAL A 9 -22.15 -1.94 -7.80
C VAL A 9 -20.89 -1.21 -8.25
N VAL A 10 -20.23 -0.58 -7.28
CA VAL A 10 -18.88 -0.03 -7.44
C VAL A 10 -17.92 -0.90 -6.63
N LEU A 11 -16.81 -1.29 -7.24
CA LEU A 11 -15.69 -1.95 -6.57
C LEU A 11 -14.53 -0.96 -6.52
N ASP A 12 -14.31 -0.36 -5.35
CA ASP A 12 -13.26 0.63 -5.08
C ASP A 12 -12.15 -0.01 -4.24
N GLY A 13 -10.91 0.01 -4.74
CA GLY A 13 -9.81 -0.77 -4.17
C GLY A 13 -9.97 -2.26 -4.44
N VAL A 14 -9.71 -2.67 -5.68
CA VAL A 14 -10.09 -4.00 -6.18
C VAL A 14 -9.07 -5.06 -5.75
N VAL A 15 -9.52 -6.11 -5.07
CA VAL A 15 -8.72 -7.34 -4.88
C VAL A 15 -8.95 -8.27 -6.07
N SER A 16 -7.88 -8.70 -6.74
CA SER A 16 -7.99 -9.77 -7.76
C SER A 16 -8.43 -11.08 -7.06
N PRO A 17 -9.55 -11.70 -7.45
CA PRO A 17 -10.00 -12.92 -6.80
C PRO A 17 -9.01 -14.08 -7.00
N GLU A 18 -8.43 -14.20 -8.18
CA GLU A 18 -7.41 -15.20 -8.48
C GLU A 18 -6.15 -14.96 -7.63
N GLY A 19 -5.66 -13.71 -7.57
CA GLY A 19 -4.52 -13.33 -6.75
C GLY A 19 -4.77 -13.60 -5.26
N PHE A 20 -5.97 -13.26 -4.77
CA PHE A 20 -6.39 -13.52 -3.39
C PHE A 20 -6.34 -15.00 -3.03
N LEU A 21 -6.75 -15.89 -3.93
CA LEU A 21 -6.76 -17.34 -3.66
C LEU A 21 -5.37 -17.99 -3.76
N THR A 22 -4.45 -17.45 -4.56
CA THR A 22 -3.15 -18.11 -4.81
C THR A 22 -1.96 -17.47 -4.09
N ASN A 23 -1.87 -16.14 -4.08
CA ASN A 23 -0.73 -15.40 -3.55
C ASN A 23 -1.12 -13.95 -3.23
N TYR A 24 -1.91 -13.79 -2.16
CA TYR A 24 -2.54 -12.53 -1.73
C TYR A 24 -1.62 -11.31 -1.72
N THR A 25 -0.33 -11.50 -1.44
CA THR A 25 0.58 -10.41 -1.08
C THR A 25 1.42 -9.87 -2.24
N SER A 26 1.66 -10.65 -3.30
CA SER A 26 2.65 -10.28 -4.32
C SER A 26 2.24 -9.10 -5.20
N ALA A 27 0.94 -8.88 -5.40
CA ALA A 27 0.48 -7.74 -6.18
C ALA A 27 0.46 -6.45 -5.35
N SER A 28 0.12 -6.55 -4.05
CA SER A 28 -0.02 -5.39 -3.16
C SER A 28 1.25 -4.55 -3.01
N VAL A 29 2.42 -5.08 -3.39
CA VAL A 29 3.69 -4.36 -3.31
C VAL A 29 4.04 -3.54 -4.54
N ASN A 30 3.35 -3.73 -5.67
CA ASN A 30 3.76 -3.24 -7.00
C ASN A 30 3.92 -1.72 -7.11
N HIS A 31 3.13 -0.94 -6.37
CA HIS A 31 3.07 0.53 -6.46
C HIS A 31 3.46 1.23 -5.16
N LEU A 32 3.95 0.46 -4.20
CA LEU A 32 4.18 0.96 -2.86
C LEU A 32 5.37 1.92 -2.84
N ASP A 33 6.47 1.55 -3.52
CA ASP A 33 7.69 2.34 -3.54
C ASP A 33 7.48 3.64 -4.34
N GLY A 34 6.59 3.65 -5.34
CA GLY A 34 6.15 4.87 -6.03
C GLY A 34 5.46 5.90 -5.13
N ILE A 35 4.73 5.46 -4.10
CA ILE A 35 4.15 6.38 -3.11
C ILE A 35 5.25 6.95 -2.20
N ILE A 36 6.23 6.13 -1.80
CA ILE A 36 7.40 6.61 -1.04
C ILE A 36 8.24 7.59 -1.89
N ALA A 37 8.41 7.32 -3.18
CA ALA A 37 9.05 8.24 -4.12
C ALA A 37 8.32 9.59 -4.16
N SER A 38 6.99 9.55 -4.16
CA SER A 38 6.17 10.75 -4.14
C SER A 38 6.36 11.57 -2.86
N PHE A 39 6.61 10.95 -1.70
CA PHE A 39 6.96 11.69 -0.48
C PHE A 39 8.19 12.59 -0.68
N PHE A 40 9.23 12.09 -1.35
CA PHE A 40 10.43 12.89 -1.62
C PHE A 40 10.13 14.08 -2.54
N ILE A 41 9.25 13.90 -3.53
CA ILE A 41 8.82 14.98 -4.43
C ILE A 41 8.01 16.03 -3.67
N TYR A 42 6.98 15.60 -2.94
CA TYR A 42 6.13 16.51 -2.18
C TYR A 42 6.90 17.25 -1.08
N CYS A 43 7.79 16.57 -0.37
CA CYS A 43 8.66 17.20 0.63
C CYS A 43 9.59 18.24 -0.01
N HIS A 44 10.13 17.95 -1.21
CA HIS A 44 10.94 18.91 -1.96
C HIS A 44 10.14 20.15 -2.37
N GLU A 45 8.98 19.98 -2.98
CA GLU A 45 8.10 21.08 -3.43
C GLU A 45 7.58 21.93 -2.25
N ALA A 46 7.32 21.29 -1.11
CA ALA A 46 6.86 21.96 0.11
C ALA A 46 7.97 22.83 0.75
N GLY A 47 9.23 22.45 0.55
CA GLY A 47 10.38 23.15 1.12
C GLY A 47 10.51 22.98 2.63
N GLN A 48 11.60 23.52 3.18
CA GLN A 48 12.00 23.34 4.58
C GLN A 48 10.97 23.80 5.62
N SER A 49 10.13 24.79 5.29
CA SER A 49 9.14 25.33 6.25
C SER A 49 7.97 24.38 6.49
N GLU A 50 7.56 23.66 5.46
CA GLU A 50 6.41 22.74 5.51
C GLU A 50 6.85 21.28 5.64
N CYS A 51 8.02 20.92 5.09
CA CYS A 51 8.65 19.62 5.29
C CYS A 51 10.02 19.78 5.98
N PRO A 52 10.13 19.57 7.30
CA PRO A 52 11.40 19.78 8.02
C PRO A 52 12.48 18.74 7.65
N TYR A 53 12.11 17.64 6.99
CA TYR A 53 13.02 16.63 6.44
C TYR A 53 13.66 17.03 5.10
N TYR A 54 13.21 18.14 4.50
CA TYR A 54 13.78 18.71 3.28
C TYR A 54 15.31 18.78 3.34
N THR A 55 15.97 18.47 2.22
CA THR A 55 17.41 18.68 2.05
C THR A 55 17.76 18.81 0.58
N GLY A 56 18.91 19.44 0.32
CA GLY A 56 19.47 19.53 -1.02
C GLY A 56 18.65 20.39 -1.99
N SER A 57 18.69 19.99 -3.25
CA SER A 57 18.17 20.73 -4.42
C SER A 57 17.25 19.91 -5.32
N THR A 58 17.09 18.62 -5.05
CA THR A 58 16.23 17.70 -5.82
C THR A 58 15.50 16.74 -4.87
N PRO A 59 14.38 16.13 -5.31
CA PRO A 59 13.75 15.02 -4.57
C PRO A 59 14.74 13.87 -4.28
N GLY A 60 15.69 13.62 -5.19
CA GLY A 60 16.74 12.62 -5.01
C GLY A 60 17.63 12.85 -3.79
N ASP A 61 17.89 14.10 -3.40
CA ASP A 61 18.70 14.42 -2.22
C ASP A 61 17.99 13.96 -0.92
N ILE A 62 16.66 14.03 -0.89
CA ILE A 62 15.82 13.59 0.22
C ILE A 62 15.73 12.06 0.26
N HIS A 63 15.59 11.43 -0.91
CA HIS A 63 15.68 9.97 -1.05
C HIS A 63 17.02 9.43 -0.54
N ASP A 64 18.13 10.04 -0.95
CA ASP A 64 19.47 9.65 -0.49
C ASP A 64 19.65 9.83 1.02
N ARG A 65 19.03 10.86 1.60
CA ARG A 65 19.01 11.07 3.06
C ARG A 65 18.23 9.96 3.76
N PHE A 66 17.05 9.64 3.28
CA PHE A 66 16.23 8.53 3.79
C PHE A 66 17.00 7.22 3.74
N ASN A 67 17.59 6.88 2.60
CA ASN A 67 18.35 5.64 2.40
C ASN A 67 19.53 5.50 3.35
N ARG A 68 20.24 6.60 3.66
CA ARG A 68 21.35 6.58 4.63
C ARG A 68 20.87 6.15 6.01
N SER A 69 19.74 6.67 6.46
CA SER A 69 19.14 6.34 7.76
C SER A 69 18.56 4.94 7.77
N PHE A 70 17.79 4.58 6.73
CA PHE A 70 17.20 3.26 6.57
C PHE A 70 18.26 2.15 6.55
N ALA A 71 19.38 2.34 5.86
CA ALA A 71 20.48 1.36 5.80
C ALA A 71 21.21 1.16 7.14
N GLN A 72 21.03 2.05 8.14
CA GLN A 72 21.54 1.79 9.49
C GLN A 72 20.69 0.78 10.26
N LEU A 73 19.44 0.56 9.84
CA LEU A 73 18.51 -0.36 10.48
C LEU A 73 18.69 -1.81 9.98
N ASP A 74 19.93 -2.29 9.90
CA ASP A 74 20.26 -3.64 9.46
C ASP A 74 20.35 -4.61 10.65
N ALA A 75 19.21 -5.20 10.99
CA ALA A 75 19.10 -6.16 12.09
C ALA A 75 19.96 -7.41 11.87
N ARG A 76 20.05 -7.93 10.64
CA ARG A 76 20.84 -9.13 10.31
C ARG A 76 22.33 -8.89 10.57
N LYS A 77 22.83 -7.72 10.18
CA LYS A 77 24.20 -7.32 10.47
C LYS A 77 24.42 -7.14 11.98
N ALA A 78 23.52 -6.44 12.66
CA ALA A 78 23.63 -6.19 14.10
C ALA A 78 23.69 -7.50 14.91
N GLU A 79 22.87 -8.49 14.56
CA GLU A 79 22.90 -9.83 15.16
C GLU A 79 24.21 -10.57 14.85
N ALA A 80 24.63 -10.60 13.57
CA ALA A 80 25.84 -11.31 13.14
C ALA A 80 27.11 -10.76 13.81
N GLU A 81 27.15 -9.44 14.07
CA GLU A 81 28.25 -8.76 14.75
C GLU A 81 28.10 -8.73 16.28
N GLY A 82 26.99 -9.22 16.83
CA GLY A 82 26.77 -9.32 18.28
C GLY A 82 26.54 -7.97 18.97
N TRP A 83 25.88 -7.02 18.30
CA TRP A 83 25.57 -5.72 18.86
C TRP A 83 24.54 -5.85 20.00
N SER A 84 24.73 -5.11 21.09
CA SER A 84 23.86 -5.20 22.27
C SER A 84 22.44 -4.67 22.03
N ASN A 85 22.25 -3.82 21.03
CA ASN A 85 20.97 -3.20 20.64
C ASN A 85 20.38 -3.82 19.36
N ALA A 86 20.80 -5.03 18.96
CA ALA A 86 20.30 -5.68 17.74
C ALA A 86 18.77 -5.81 17.72
N THR A 87 18.15 -6.15 18.86
CA THR A 87 16.69 -6.23 19.00
C THR A 87 16.00 -4.86 18.84
N ASP A 88 16.63 -3.78 19.33
CA ASP A 88 16.08 -2.42 19.16
C ASP A 88 16.15 -1.98 17.69
N ILE A 89 17.22 -2.36 16.98
CA ILE A 89 17.37 -2.11 15.54
C ILE A 89 16.30 -2.87 14.74
N GLU A 90 16.05 -4.14 15.08
CA GLU A 90 14.99 -4.93 14.46
C GLU A 90 13.61 -4.31 14.69
N ALA A 91 13.31 -3.93 15.93
CA ALA A 91 12.06 -3.26 16.27
C ALA A 91 11.92 -1.92 15.54
N ALA A 92 13.01 -1.16 15.40
CA ALA A 92 13.02 0.10 14.67
C ALA A 92 12.77 -0.08 13.17
N LEU A 93 13.40 -1.07 12.54
CA LEU A 93 13.13 -1.40 11.15
C LEU A 93 11.67 -1.77 10.97
N LEU A 94 11.13 -2.64 11.84
CA LEU A 94 9.74 -3.08 11.76
C LEU A 94 8.76 -1.92 11.90
N ILE A 95 8.91 -1.07 12.92
CA ILE A 95 7.97 0.05 13.12
C ILE A 95 8.10 1.11 12.04
N LEU A 96 9.32 1.36 11.51
CA LEU A 96 9.50 2.26 10.37
C LEU A 96 8.74 1.75 9.15
N LYS A 97 8.88 0.45 8.83
CA LYS A 97 8.19 -0.13 7.68
C LYS A 97 6.67 -0.17 7.85
N ILE A 98 6.17 -0.44 9.05
CA ILE A 98 4.74 -0.31 9.38
C ILE A 98 4.27 1.13 9.18
N GLY A 99 5.04 2.10 9.65
CA GLY A 99 4.74 3.52 9.48
C GLY A 99 4.72 3.94 8.01
N LEU A 100 5.70 3.50 7.21
CA LEU A 100 5.75 3.79 5.78
C LEU A 100 4.54 3.19 5.04
N LEU A 101 4.09 1.98 5.41
CA LEU A 101 2.85 1.41 4.85
C LEU A 101 1.61 2.23 5.25
N ALA A 102 1.49 2.65 6.51
CA ALA A 102 0.39 3.49 6.97
C ALA A 102 0.37 4.85 6.25
N VAL A 103 1.56 5.46 6.09
CA VAL A 103 1.76 6.68 5.32
C VAL A 103 1.36 6.49 3.86
N ALA A 104 1.72 5.36 3.25
CA ALA A 104 1.35 5.05 1.89
C ALA A 104 -0.17 4.87 1.73
N ASP A 105 -0.85 4.27 2.71
CA ASP A 105 -2.31 4.03 2.73
C ASP A 105 -3.11 5.35 2.77
N THR A 106 -2.67 6.33 3.58
CA THR A 106 -3.35 7.62 3.77
C THR A 106 -2.41 8.85 3.64
N PRO A 107 -1.82 9.06 2.45
CA PRO A 107 -0.71 9.98 2.25
C PRO A 107 -1.07 11.45 2.50
N LEU A 108 -2.30 11.86 2.15
CA LEU A 108 -2.76 13.24 2.38
C LEU A 108 -2.72 13.65 3.87
N SER A 109 -2.86 12.69 4.78
CA SER A 109 -2.88 12.94 6.22
C SER A 109 -1.52 12.74 6.87
N LEU A 110 -0.75 11.73 6.42
CA LEU A 110 0.44 11.27 7.14
C LEU A 110 1.77 11.75 6.54
N PHE A 111 1.79 12.29 5.31
CA PHE A 111 3.00 12.88 4.75
C PHE A 111 3.51 14.07 5.56
N SER A 112 2.63 14.81 6.25
CA SER A 112 3.05 15.91 7.14
C SER A 112 3.61 15.42 8.47
N VAL A 113 3.37 14.17 8.85
CA VAL A 113 3.85 13.57 10.11
C VAL A 113 5.21 12.88 9.91
N LEU A 114 5.39 12.19 8.78
CA LEU A 114 6.60 11.42 8.47
C LEU A 114 7.92 12.23 8.62
N PRO A 115 8.03 13.51 8.22
CA PRO A 115 9.25 14.28 8.35
C PRO A 115 9.82 14.34 9.76
N GLU A 116 8.96 14.57 10.77
CA GLU A 116 9.40 14.64 12.17
C GLU A 116 9.88 13.27 12.65
N VAL A 117 9.15 12.19 12.32
CA VAL A 117 9.55 10.81 12.68
C VAL A 117 10.91 10.44 12.09
N LEU A 118 11.20 10.85 10.85
CA LEU A 118 12.50 10.59 10.21
C LEU A 118 13.64 11.43 10.80
N LEU A 119 13.36 12.67 11.24
CA LEU A 119 14.34 13.49 11.96
C LEU A 119 14.67 12.89 13.33
N ASP A 120 13.65 12.44 14.06
CA ASP A 120 13.83 11.79 15.35
C ASP A 120 14.58 10.47 15.21
N LEU A 121 14.36 9.74 14.11
CA LEU A 121 15.13 8.52 13.79
C LEU A 121 16.61 8.84 13.59
N GLU A 122 16.92 9.88 12.81
CA GLU A 122 18.31 10.32 12.59
C GLU A 122 18.99 10.72 13.91
N SER A 123 18.27 11.43 14.78
CA SER A 123 18.73 11.80 16.11
C SER A 123 19.00 10.56 16.97
N ALA A 124 18.07 9.60 17.00
CA ALA A 124 18.18 8.37 17.77
C ALA A 124 19.33 7.47 17.31
N ILE A 125 19.58 7.38 16.00
CA ILE A 125 20.75 6.70 15.44
C ILE A 125 22.04 7.38 15.91
N TYR A 126 22.09 8.71 15.88
CA TYR A 126 23.28 9.46 16.30
C TYR A 126 23.56 9.35 17.81
N THR A 127 22.53 9.41 18.65
CA THR A 127 22.64 9.33 20.11
C THR A 127 22.68 7.90 20.64
N GLN A 128 22.47 6.90 19.78
CA GLN A 128 22.32 5.48 20.14
C GLN A 128 21.13 5.21 21.08
N ASP A 129 20.05 5.95 20.91
CA ASP A 129 18.82 5.86 21.72
C ASP A 129 17.63 5.37 20.86
N ILE A 130 17.84 4.26 20.15
CA ILE A 130 16.85 3.70 19.22
C ILE A 130 15.60 3.20 19.95
N SER A 131 15.73 2.64 21.17
CA SER A 131 14.58 2.13 21.92
C SER A 131 13.55 3.21 22.22
N THR A 132 13.99 4.42 22.59
CA THR A 132 13.08 5.56 22.82
C THR A 132 12.36 5.96 21.54
N TRP A 133 13.05 5.96 20.39
CA TRP A 133 12.42 6.22 19.10
C TRP A 133 11.38 5.15 18.74
N VAL A 134 11.65 3.88 19.02
CA VAL A 134 10.68 2.78 18.78
C VAL A 134 9.39 3.01 19.58
N GLU A 135 9.50 3.39 20.86
CA GLU A 135 8.34 3.68 21.71
C GLU A 135 7.51 4.83 21.12
N GLN A 136 8.15 5.94 20.75
CA GLN A 136 7.49 7.12 20.17
C GLN A 136 6.86 6.83 18.80
N ALA A 137 7.60 6.16 17.90
CA ALA A 137 7.08 5.77 16.59
C ALA A 137 5.92 4.78 16.71
N THR A 138 5.90 3.93 17.75
CA THR A 138 4.78 3.03 18.03
C THR A 138 3.54 3.79 18.49
N GLU A 139 3.67 4.91 19.21
CA GLU A 139 2.52 5.75 19.55
C GLU A 139 1.92 6.42 18.29
N VAL A 140 2.73 6.69 17.27
CA VAL A 140 2.30 7.32 16.02
C VAL A 140 1.72 6.31 15.03
N PHE A 141 2.41 5.19 14.80
CA PHE A 141 2.11 4.23 13.73
C PHE A 141 1.66 2.86 14.23
N GLY A 142 1.74 2.60 15.54
CA GLY A 142 1.27 1.35 16.11
C GLY A 142 -0.22 1.19 15.90
N ALA A 143 -0.61 0.03 15.36
CA ALA A 143 -2.01 -0.33 15.19
C ALA A 143 -2.41 -1.39 16.22
N THR A 144 -3.53 -1.17 16.90
CA THR A 144 -4.24 -2.21 17.65
C THR A 144 -5.37 -2.76 16.81
N TYR A 145 -5.33 -4.05 16.50
CA TYR A 145 -6.40 -4.72 15.75
C TYR A 145 -7.44 -5.27 16.73
N GLU A 146 -8.70 -4.84 16.58
CA GLU A 146 -9.83 -5.48 17.25
C GLU A 146 -10.17 -6.79 16.53
N ASN A 147 -10.29 -7.89 17.30
CA ASN A 147 -10.67 -9.22 16.80
C ASN A 147 -9.83 -9.73 15.60
N PRO A 148 -8.49 -9.80 15.72
CA PRO A 148 -7.60 -10.22 14.62
C PRO A 148 -7.94 -11.61 14.07
N GLU A 149 -8.60 -12.45 14.86
CA GLU A 149 -9.07 -13.77 14.44
C GLU A 149 -10.15 -13.74 13.35
N TRP A 150 -10.88 -12.62 13.17
CA TRP A 150 -11.87 -12.51 12.09
C TRP A 150 -11.18 -12.42 10.74
N SER A 151 -10.16 -11.57 10.62
CA SER A 151 -9.36 -11.41 9.40
C SER A 151 -8.66 -12.73 9.03
N LEU A 152 -8.09 -13.42 10.01
CA LEU A 152 -7.48 -14.75 9.79
C LEU A 152 -8.53 -15.79 9.41
N GLY A 153 -9.69 -15.78 10.06
CA GLY A 153 -10.79 -16.69 9.74
C GLY A 153 -11.25 -16.58 8.28
N VAL A 154 -11.30 -15.38 7.72
CA VAL A 154 -11.63 -15.17 6.30
C VAL A 154 -10.43 -15.52 5.41
N LEU A 155 -9.29 -14.85 5.61
CA LEU A 155 -8.11 -14.98 4.75
C LEU A 155 -7.65 -16.43 4.63
N CYS A 156 -7.46 -17.12 5.76
CA CYS A 156 -6.93 -18.47 5.75
C CYS A 156 -7.94 -19.46 5.15
N SER A 157 -9.23 -19.30 5.47
CA SER A 157 -10.27 -20.25 5.03
C SER A 157 -10.61 -20.11 3.55
N ASP A 158 -10.66 -18.89 3.02
CA ASP A 158 -10.92 -18.67 1.58
C ASP A 158 -9.77 -19.23 0.72
N GLN A 159 -8.55 -19.22 1.23
CA GLN A 159 -7.37 -19.80 0.58
C GLN A 159 -7.23 -21.32 0.79
N ASP A 160 -8.28 -22.02 1.23
CA ASP A 160 -8.26 -23.46 1.56
C ASP A 160 -7.12 -23.86 2.51
N ASN A 161 -6.77 -22.95 3.43
CA ASN A 161 -5.66 -23.09 4.36
C ASN A 161 -4.32 -23.44 3.66
N ALA A 162 -4.06 -22.86 2.48
CA ALA A 162 -2.85 -23.11 1.70
C ALA A 162 -1.55 -22.90 2.49
N TRP A 163 -1.59 -22.08 3.55
CA TRP A 163 -0.44 -21.75 4.40
C TRP A 163 -0.30 -22.63 5.64
N TYR A 164 -1.29 -23.45 5.98
CA TYR A 164 -1.27 -24.25 7.20
C TYR A 164 -0.08 -25.22 7.23
N ASN A 165 0.62 -25.28 8.38
CA ASN A 165 1.82 -26.09 8.61
C ASN A 165 3.02 -25.80 7.68
N LYS A 166 3.03 -24.69 6.94
CA LYS A 166 4.25 -24.25 6.25
C LYS A 166 5.32 -23.82 7.26
N THR A 167 6.57 -24.08 6.90
CA THR A 167 7.75 -23.71 7.66
C THR A 167 8.38 -22.43 7.12
N LEU A 168 9.31 -21.84 7.85
CA LEU A 168 10.09 -20.69 7.36
C LEU A 168 10.76 -20.99 6.00
N GLU A 169 11.24 -22.22 5.79
CA GLU A 169 11.89 -22.61 4.53
C GLU A 169 10.90 -22.64 3.36
N ASP A 170 9.62 -22.96 3.62
CA ASP A 170 8.57 -22.91 2.60
C ASP A 170 8.17 -21.47 2.23
N LEU A 171 8.37 -20.52 3.15
CA LEU A 171 8.06 -19.10 2.95
C LEU A 171 9.21 -18.32 2.29
N ARG A 172 10.44 -18.81 2.45
CA ARG A 172 11.66 -18.11 2.04
C ARG A 172 11.64 -17.61 0.58
N PRO A 173 11.21 -18.38 -0.43
CA PRO A 173 11.16 -17.89 -1.81
C PRO A 173 10.22 -16.69 -2.00
N GLN A 174 9.07 -16.70 -1.32
CA GLN A 174 8.10 -15.61 -1.41
C GLN A 174 8.60 -14.36 -0.67
N LEU A 175 9.25 -14.54 0.48
CA LEU A 175 9.86 -13.42 1.22
C LEU A 175 11.00 -12.79 0.40
N GLU A 176 11.87 -13.60 -0.22
CA GLU A 176 12.93 -13.12 -1.11
C GLU A 176 12.36 -12.36 -2.33
N GLU A 177 11.26 -12.84 -2.91
CA GLU A 177 10.56 -12.14 -4.00
C GLU A 177 10.03 -10.78 -3.54
N LEU A 178 9.31 -10.74 -2.42
CA LEU A 178 8.74 -9.50 -1.87
C LEU A 178 9.82 -8.48 -1.48
N GLU A 179 10.88 -8.92 -0.80
CA GLU A 179 12.03 -8.07 -0.44
C GLU A 179 12.75 -7.53 -1.68
N SER A 180 12.71 -8.24 -2.82
CA SER A 180 13.29 -7.78 -4.08
C SER A 180 12.42 -6.77 -4.83
N GLN A 181 11.11 -6.76 -4.55
CA GLN A 181 10.13 -5.89 -5.19
C GLN A 181 10.02 -4.53 -4.50
N SER A 182 10.04 -4.52 -3.16
CA SER A 182 9.86 -3.29 -2.37
C SER A 182 10.61 -3.36 -1.05
N ILE A 183 11.07 -2.20 -0.58
CA ILE A 183 11.63 -2.06 0.78
C ILE A 183 10.63 -2.39 1.89
N LEU A 184 9.32 -2.43 1.59
CA LEU A 184 8.26 -2.84 2.53
C LEU A 184 7.64 -4.18 2.16
N GLY A 185 8.18 -4.90 1.17
CA GLY A 185 7.47 -6.02 0.57
C GLY A 185 7.10 -7.11 1.56
N GLU A 186 7.99 -7.44 2.49
CA GLU A 186 7.75 -8.51 3.46
C GLU A 186 6.72 -8.15 4.54
N ILE A 187 6.41 -6.85 4.73
CA ILE A 187 5.39 -6.41 5.70
C ILE A 187 4.02 -7.00 5.38
N TRP A 188 3.69 -7.13 4.09
CA TRP A 188 2.44 -7.74 3.64
C TRP A 188 2.31 -9.21 4.03
N SER A 189 3.41 -9.92 4.27
CA SER A 189 3.37 -11.31 4.73
C SER A 189 2.93 -11.46 6.19
N ARG A 190 2.98 -10.40 7.01
CA ARG A 190 2.67 -10.47 8.45
C ARG A 190 1.28 -11.04 8.75
N THR A 191 0.28 -10.65 7.98
CA THR A 191 -1.09 -11.14 8.15
C THR A 191 -1.17 -12.64 7.78
N MET A 192 -0.49 -13.06 6.72
CA MET A 192 -0.46 -14.45 6.27
C MET A 192 0.27 -15.38 7.26
N LEU A 193 1.25 -14.88 8.03
CA LEU A 193 1.92 -15.68 9.08
C LEU A 193 0.93 -16.22 10.12
N GLY A 194 -0.18 -15.53 10.37
CA GLY A 194 -1.26 -16.03 11.24
C GLY A 194 -1.94 -17.30 10.71
N CYS A 195 -1.89 -17.54 9.40
CA CYS A 195 -2.47 -18.73 8.77
C CYS A 195 -1.64 -20.00 8.95
N LEU A 196 -0.36 -19.90 9.35
CA LEU A 196 0.51 -21.07 9.53
C LEU A 196 -0.05 -22.05 10.59
N GLY A 197 -0.69 -21.50 11.63
CA GLY A 197 -1.35 -22.27 12.69
C GLY A 197 -2.85 -22.49 12.49
N TRP A 198 -3.44 -21.99 11.39
CA TRP A 198 -4.89 -22.00 11.19
C TRP A 198 -5.40 -23.34 10.65
N SER A 199 -5.85 -24.21 11.55
CA SER A 199 -6.32 -25.56 11.19
C SER A 199 -7.81 -25.65 10.82
N ILE A 200 -8.58 -24.56 11.02
CA ILE A 200 -10.02 -24.51 10.75
C ILE A 200 -10.23 -24.39 9.24
N LYS A 201 -10.99 -25.31 8.63
CA LYS A 201 -11.28 -25.31 7.19
C LYS A 201 -12.69 -24.82 6.90
N ALA A 202 -12.84 -24.03 5.85
CA ALA A 202 -14.15 -23.69 5.29
C ALA A 202 -14.86 -24.94 4.75
N THR A 203 -16.18 -24.97 4.88
CA THR A 203 -17.02 -26.02 4.27
C THR A 203 -17.27 -25.76 2.78
N GLU A 204 -17.25 -24.49 2.38
CA GLU A 204 -17.51 -24.03 1.02
C GLU A 204 -16.50 -22.93 0.67
N ILE A 205 -15.82 -23.08 -0.46
CA ILE A 205 -14.88 -22.10 -1.00
C ILE A 205 -15.29 -21.83 -2.44
N PHE A 206 -15.54 -20.57 -2.78
CA PHE A 206 -15.83 -20.19 -4.15
C PHE A 206 -14.52 -19.96 -4.91
N SER A 207 -14.12 -20.91 -5.74
CA SER A 207 -12.90 -20.84 -6.57
C SER A 207 -13.17 -20.41 -8.01
N GLY A 208 -14.32 -19.77 -8.24
CA GLY A 208 -14.74 -19.28 -9.54
C GLY A 208 -15.70 -20.22 -10.30
N PRO A 209 -15.96 -19.92 -11.60
CA PRO A 209 -15.37 -18.81 -12.37
C PRO A 209 -15.76 -17.44 -11.80
N PHE A 210 -14.81 -16.50 -11.81
CA PHE A 210 -15.07 -15.09 -11.49
C PHE A 210 -15.59 -14.37 -12.73
N GLY A 211 -16.45 -13.37 -12.53
CA GLY A 211 -17.10 -12.67 -13.63
C GLY A 211 -18.51 -13.14 -13.96
N GLY A 212 -19.03 -12.66 -15.10
CA GLY A 212 -20.35 -12.98 -15.62
C GLY A 212 -21.08 -11.81 -16.25
N ASP A 213 -22.26 -12.11 -16.81
CA ASP A 213 -23.20 -11.13 -17.34
C ASP A 213 -24.15 -10.69 -16.24
N THR A 214 -23.86 -9.57 -15.58
CA THR A 214 -24.66 -9.01 -14.49
C THR A 214 -25.81 -8.16 -15.01
N ALA A 215 -26.91 -8.08 -14.25
CA ALA A 215 -28.09 -7.29 -14.65
C ALA A 215 -27.78 -5.80 -14.85
N THR A 216 -26.81 -5.28 -14.12
CA THR A 216 -26.25 -3.93 -14.28
C THR A 216 -24.73 -4.04 -14.45
N PRO A 217 -24.10 -3.30 -15.37
CA PRO A 217 -22.64 -3.26 -15.48
C PRO A 217 -21.98 -2.81 -14.17
N ILE A 218 -20.85 -3.39 -13.80
CA ILE A 218 -20.09 -3.04 -12.59
C ILE A 218 -19.08 -1.93 -12.94
N LEU A 219 -18.96 -0.94 -12.06
CA LEU A 219 -17.90 0.07 -12.15
C LEU A 219 -16.74 -0.30 -11.23
N PHE A 220 -15.56 -0.48 -11.78
CA PHE A 220 -14.33 -0.70 -11.03
C PHE A 220 -13.62 0.65 -10.84
N VAL A 221 -13.09 0.92 -9.65
CA VAL A 221 -12.41 2.17 -9.34
C VAL A 221 -11.05 1.87 -8.71
N SER A 222 -10.02 2.55 -9.17
CA SER A 222 -8.65 2.37 -8.67
C SER A 222 -7.85 3.65 -8.80
N ASN A 223 -6.95 3.85 -7.85
CA ASN A 223 -5.97 4.93 -7.93
C ASN A 223 -4.75 4.47 -8.74
N THR A 224 -4.02 5.42 -9.36
CA THR A 224 -2.76 5.11 -10.06
C THR A 224 -1.77 4.42 -9.13
N TYR A 225 -1.67 4.89 -7.87
CA TYR A 225 -0.80 4.33 -6.84
C TYR A 225 -1.62 3.92 -5.61
N ASP A 226 -2.19 2.72 -5.62
CA ASP A 226 -2.84 2.10 -4.45
C ASP A 226 -1.88 1.08 -3.80
N PRO A 227 -1.48 1.25 -2.52
CA PRO A 227 -0.50 0.38 -1.86
C PRO A 227 -1.08 -0.93 -1.32
N VAL A 228 -2.39 -1.12 -1.42
CA VAL A 228 -3.10 -2.28 -0.87
C VAL A 228 -3.69 -3.11 -1.99
N THR A 229 -4.37 -2.46 -2.93
CA THR A 229 -5.06 -3.08 -4.07
C THR A 229 -4.64 -2.38 -5.38
N PRO A 230 -3.47 -2.77 -5.94
CA PRO A 230 -2.91 -2.12 -7.12
C PRO A 230 -3.90 -2.09 -8.29
N ILE A 231 -3.80 -1.06 -9.13
CA ILE A 231 -4.66 -0.87 -10.30
C ILE A 231 -4.69 -2.09 -11.24
N ASP A 232 -3.61 -2.88 -11.28
CA ASP A 232 -3.50 -4.14 -12.02
C ASP A 232 -4.61 -5.14 -11.67
N ASN A 233 -5.10 -5.13 -10.43
CA ASN A 233 -6.21 -5.98 -10.00
C ASN A 233 -7.51 -5.59 -10.71
N SER A 234 -7.76 -4.29 -10.88
CA SER A 234 -8.91 -3.79 -11.61
C SER A 234 -8.79 -4.07 -13.10
N ILE A 235 -7.60 -3.84 -13.68
CA ILE A 235 -7.31 -4.10 -15.09
C ILE A 235 -7.49 -5.59 -15.44
N SER A 236 -7.10 -6.49 -14.53
CA SER A 236 -7.24 -7.94 -14.73
C SER A 236 -8.65 -8.46 -14.42
N SER A 237 -9.37 -7.87 -13.45
CA SER A 237 -10.67 -8.37 -13.00
C SER A 237 -11.86 -7.82 -13.80
N ALA A 238 -11.84 -6.55 -14.20
CA ALA A 238 -12.96 -5.92 -14.89
C ALA A 238 -13.35 -6.63 -16.20
N PRO A 239 -12.42 -7.12 -17.05
CA PRO A 239 -12.76 -7.82 -18.29
C PRO A 239 -13.59 -9.10 -18.11
N ASN A 240 -13.62 -9.68 -16.90
CA ASN A 240 -14.44 -10.86 -16.60
C ASN A 240 -15.94 -10.52 -16.50
N TYR A 241 -16.30 -9.25 -16.43
CA TYR A 241 -17.68 -8.77 -16.29
C TYR A 241 -18.14 -8.05 -17.55
N LYS A 242 -19.29 -8.44 -18.08
CA LYS A 242 -19.80 -7.88 -19.33
C LYS A 242 -20.14 -6.39 -19.16
N ASN A 243 -19.61 -5.56 -20.07
CA ASN A 243 -19.78 -4.11 -20.10
C ASN A 243 -19.26 -3.38 -18.84
N ALA A 244 -18.47 -4.05 -17.98
CA ALA A 244 -17.82 -3.35 -16.88
C ALA A 244 -16.82 -2.32 -17.43
N GLU A 245 -16.64 -1.24 -16.68
CA GLU A 245 -15.65 -0.22 -17.00
C GLU A 245 -14.80 0.08 -15.78
N ILE A 246 -13.61 0.63 -16.03
CA ILE A 246 -12.67 1.06 -15.01
C ILE A 246 -12.68 2.59 -14.99
N LEU A 247 -12.77 3.17 -13.80
CA LEU A 247 -12.47 4.56 -13.52
C LEU A 247 -11.12 4.63 -12.80
N THR A 248 -10.15 5.29 -13.43
CA THR A 248 -8.84 5.54 -12.86
C THR A 248 -8.78 6.94 -12.27
N ILE A 249 -8.34 7.05 -11.03
CA ILE A 249 -8.06 8.32 -10.37
C ILE A 249 -6.54 8.48 -10.28
N ASP A 250 -6.01 9.56 -10.83
CA ASP A 250 -4.62 9.90 -10.59
C ASP A 250 -4.45 10.44 -9.18
N GLY A 251 -3.80 9.63 -8.36
CA GLY A 251 -3.76 9.78 -6.92
C GLY A 251 -3.03 8.62 -6.27
N MET A 252 -2.75 8.81 -4.99
CA MET A 252 -2.03 7.87 -4.14
C MET A 252 -2.86 7.54 -2.88
N GLY A 253 -2.65 6.35 -2.35
CA GLY A 253 -3.35 5.85 -1.18
C GLY A 253 -4.44 4.84 -1.52
N HIS A 254 -5.00 4.23 -0.48
CA HIS A 254 -5.92 3.12 -0.66
C HIS A 254 -7.36 3.62 -0.87
N THR A 255 -7.99 3.15 -1.94
CA THR A 255 -9.37 3.52 -2.37
C THR A 255 -9.54 5.00 -2.72
N THR A 256 -10.71 5.36 -3.27
CA THR A 256 -11.06 6.77 -3.53
C THR A 256 -11.11 7.65 -2.29
N SER A 257 -11.20 7.08 -1.08
CA SER A 257 -11.24 7.86 0.15
C SER A 257 -9.91 8.53 0.49
N ALA A 258 -8.78 7.95 0.05
CA ALA A 258 -7.45 8.50 0.31
C ALA A 258 -7.07 9.68 -0.60
N THR A 259 -7.74 9.86 -1.74
CA THR A 259 -7.35 10.85 -2.77
C THR A 259 -8.15 12.16 -2.73
N ALA A 260 -9.27 12.20 -2.00
CA ALA A 260 -10.18 13.36 -1.94
C ALA A 260 -10.54 13.93 -3.34
N ASN A 261 -10.74 13.06 -4.33
CA ASN A 261 -10.91 13.44 -5.74
C ASN A 261 -12.39 13.66 -6.11
N LEU A 262 -12.77 14.91 -6.40
CA LEU A 262 -14.14 15.29 -6.71
C LEU A 262 -14.59 14.77 -8.08
N CYS A 263 -13.70 14.73 -9.07
CA CYS A 263 -13.98 14.09 -10.36
C CYS A 263 -14.41 12.63 -10.17
N GLY A 264 -13.67 11.86 -9.35
CA GLY A 264 -13.95 10.46 -9.05
C GLY A 264 -15.30 10.30 -8.37
N TYR A 265 -15.54 11.07 -7.30
CA TYR A 265 -16.82 11.05 -6.57
C TYR A 265 -18.00 11.43 -7.46
N ALA A 266 -17.85 12.40 -8.35
CA ALA A 266 -18.92 12.81 -9.26
C ALA A 266 -19.29 11.69 -10.25
N LYS A 267 -18.32 10.95 -10.78
CA LYS A 267 -18.57 9.82 -11.70
C LYS A 267 -19.19 8.63 -10.97
N VAL A 268 -18.72 8.31 -9.76
CA VAL A 268 -19.35 7.29 -8.90
C VAL A 268 -20.80 7.67 -8.58
N ALA A 269 -21.06 8.94 -8.24
CA ALA A 269 -22.41 9.43 -7.99
C ALA A 269 -23.30 9.34 -9.24
N ALA A 270 -22.79 9.73 -10.42
CA ALA A 270 -23.52 9.62 -11.68
C ALA A 270 -23.90 8.17 -12.01
N TYR A 271 -22.99 7.22 -11.77
CA TYR A 271 -23.26 5.79 -11.92
C TYR A 271 -24.41 5.33 -11.02
N PHE A 272 -24.36 5.62 -9.72
CA PHE A 272 -25.43 5.23 -8.80
C PHE A 272 -26.78 5.92 -9.07
N GLN A 273 -26.77 7.17 -9.53
CA GLN A 273 -28.00 7.94 -9.74
C GLN A 273 -28.67 7.65 -11.09
N THR A 274 -27.88 7.35 -12.13
CA THR A 274 -28.38 7.33 -13.51
C THR A 274 -27.90 6.14 -14.34
N ASN A 275 -27.13 5.21 -13.76
CA ASN A 275 -26.40 4.16 -14.48
C ASN A 275 -25.40 4.71 -15.52
N GLN A 276 -24.98 5.97 -15.40
CA GLN A 276 -24.01 6.55 -16.33
C GLN A 276 -22.62 6.01 -16.02
N MET A 277 -22.07 5.24 -16.95
CA MET A 277 -20.69 4.77 -16.94
C MET A 277 -19.74 5.84 -17.48
N PRO A 278 -18.44 5.84 -17.09
CA PRO A 278 -17.47 6.87 -17.49
C PRO A 278 -17.17 6.91 -19.00
N GLY A 279 -17.23 5.78 -19.71
CA GLY A 279 -16.91 5.67 -21.13
C GLY A 279 -15.49 6.14 -21.45
N ASN A 280 -15.35 7.02 -22.45
CA ASN A 280 -14.06 7.61 -22.83
C ASN A 280 -13.52 8.61 -21.79
N ASP A 281 -14.33 9.01 -20.82
CA ASP A 281 -13.98 9.94 -19.75
C ASP A 281 -13.75 9.12 -18.47
N SER A 282 -12.85 8.13 -18.53
CA SER A 282 -12.55 7.16 -17.47
C SER A 282 -11.32 7.50 -16.63
N PHE A 283 -10.77 8.70 -16.80
CA PHE A 283 -9.61 9.17 -16.07
C PHE A 283 -9.93 10.47 -15.33
N CYS A 284 -9.64 10.50 -14.03
CA CYS A 284 -9.69 11.71 -13.21
C CYS A 284 -8.27 12.16 -12.89
N PRO A 285 -7.91 13.42 -13.16
CA PRO A 285 -6.58 13.93 -12.84
C PRO A 285 -6.38 14.09 -11.33
N LEU A 286 -5.13 14.24 -10.93
CA LEU A 286 -4.76 14.63 -9.57
C LEU A 286 -5.37 16.01 -9.23
N GLU A 287 -6.20 16.05 -8.18
CA GLU A 287 -6.88 17.27 -7.73
C GLU A 287 -6.41 17.74 -6.35
N THR A 288 -5.84 16.85 -5.54
CA THR A 288 -5.36 17.13 -4.19
C THR A 288 -4.06 16.36 -3.98
N GLY A 289 -3.10 16.99 -3.28
CA GLY A 289 -1.86 16.32 -2.88
C GLY A 289 -1.42 16.73 -1.47
N PRO A 290 -0.44 16.01 -0.90
CA PRO A 290 0.16 16.32 0.39
C PRO A 290 0.66 17.76 0.49
N PHE A 291 0.70 18.30 1.72
CA PHE A 291 1.10 19.69 2.00
C PHE A 291 0.27 20.76 1.27
N GLY A 292 -0.91 20.40 0.74
CA GLY A 292 -1.74 21.31 -0.07
C GLY A 292 -1.16 21.61 -1.46
N ILE A 293 -0.20 20.78 -1.93
CA ILE A 293 0.45 20.93 -3.22
C ILE A 293 -0.26 20.07 -4.24
N ILE A 294 -0.42 20.59 -5.45
CA ILE A 294 -0.92 19.82 -6.60
C ILE A 294 0.20 19.86 -7.64
N LEU A 295 0.75 18.68 -7.95
CA LEU A 295 1.79 18.55 -8.95
C LEU A 295 1.21 18.78 -10.36
N ASN A 296 2.03 19.27 -11.27
CA ASN A 296 1.64 19.42 -12.67
C ASN A 296 1.92 18.12 -13.43
N GLY A 297 0.98 17.68 -14.25
CA GLY A 297 1.04 16.35 -14.89
C GLY A 297 0.61 15.23 -13.94
N THR A 298 0.84 13.99 -14.38
CA THR A 298 0.47 12.80 -13.60
C THR A 298 1.49 12.45 -12.52
N LEU A 299 1.10 11.67 -11.51
CA LEU A 299 2.05 11.18 -10.50
C LEU A 299 3.22 10.40 -11.12
N THR A 300 2.93 9.51 -12.08
CA THR A 300 3.95 8.74 -12.79
C THR A 300 4.93 9.64 -13.55
N GLU A 301 4.45 10.69 -14.22
CA GLU A 301 5.31 11.66 -14.88
C GLU A 301 6.24 12.39 -13.92
N ASN A 302 5.72 12.77 -12.74
CA ASN A 302 6.52 13.45 -11.71
C ASN A 302 7.60 12.52 -11.13
N ILE A 303 7.28 11.26 -10.86
CA ILE A 303 8.26 10.25 -10.40
C ILE A 303 9.37 10.04 -11.43
N MET A 304 9.02 9.92 -12.72
CA MET A 304 10.00 9.80 -13.80
C MET A 304 10.88 11.06 -13.92
N GLN A 305 10.29 12.26 -13.85
CA GLN A 305 11.03 13.52 -13.95
C GLN A 305 11.98 13.75 -12.76
N ALA A 306 11.60 13.30 -11.58
CA ALA A 306 12.43 13.35 -10.38
C ALA A 306 13.61 12.37 -10.40
N GLY A 307 13.70 11.48 -11.42
CA GLY A 307 14.72 10.45 -11.50
C GLY A 307 14.54 9.32 -10.49
N LEU A 308 13.30 9.09 -10.05
CA LEU A 308 12.94 8.08 -9.04
C LEU A 308 12.18 6.90 -9.66
N SER A 309 12.31 6.67 -10.97
CA SER A 309 11.57 5.62 -11.70
C SER A 309 11.87 4.19 -11.27
N ASP A 310 12.98 3.98 -10.55
CA ASP A 310 13.31 2.65 -10.00
C ASP A 310 12.42 2.32 -8.79
N LEU A 311 11.82 3.33 -8.16
CA LEU A 311 10.80 3.20 -7.13
C LEU A 311 9.43 3.19 -7.81
N HIS A 312 8.90 2.00 -8.07
CA HIS A 312 7.63 1.81 -8.77
C HIS A 312 6.46 1.61 -7.81
#